data_AF-A0A7X6UTY0-F1
#
_entry.id   AF-A0A7X6UTY0-F1
#
_cell.length_a   1.000
_cell.length_b   1.000
_cell.length_c   1.000
_cell.angle_alpha   90.00
_cell.angle_beta   90.00
_cell.angle_gamma   90.00
#
_symmetry.space_group_name_H-M   'P 1'
#
loop_
_entity.id
_entity.type
_entity.pdbx_description
1 polymer ?
#
loop_
_entity_poly.entity_id
_entity_poly.type
_entity_poly.pdbx_seq_one_letter_code
_entity_poly.pdbx_strand_id
1 'polypeptide(L)'
;PEMQGGLVKTLDFKIYLGLLSETYNPAHAQDLARLEASKLDMVVTNLYPFSKTVAAPTATPEQARANIDIGGPCMLRAAAKNFLRVAALSDPVDYARILAELKQGDGSLTLNTRFELAQKAFAHTAAYDTAIAAYLAGRTASAVRQCYKIMN
;
A
#
# COMPACT_ATOMS: atom_id res chain seq x y z
N PRO A 1 5.51 17.52 -2.82
CA PRO A 1 4.91 18.23 -1.66
C PRO A 1 3.62 17.51 -1.26
N GLU A 2 3.32 17.42 0.04
CA GLU A 2 2.06 16.84 0.51
C GLU A 2 0.91 17.83 0.30
N MET A 3 -0.20 17.34 -0.27
CA MET A 3 -1.42 18.15 -0.39
C MET A 3 -2.13 18.26 0.97
N GLN A 4 -2.87 19.35 1.19
CA GLN A 4 -3.60 19.57 2.44
C GLN A 4 -4.47 18.35 2.82
N GLY A 5 -4.46 18.00 4.11
CA GLY A 5 -5.16 16.82 4.61
C GLY A 5 -4.48 15.49 4.31
N GLY A 6 -3.25 15.50 3.77
CA GLY A 6 -2.46 14.29 3.49
C GLY A 6 -3.03 13.40 2.39
N LEU A 7 -3.85 13.98 1.53
CA LEU A 7 -4.58 13.28 0.46
C LEU A 7 -3.61 12.64 -0.56
N VAL A 8 -2.58 13.38 -0.94
CA VAL A 8 -1.59 12.97 -1.95
C VAL A 8 -0.20 13.24 -1.40
N LYS A 9 0.44 12.16 -0.94
CA LYS A 9 1.78 12.18 -0.33
C LYS A 9 2.73 11.17 -0.97
N THR A 10 2.22 9.98 -1.29
CA THR A 10 3.03 8.87 -1.83
C THR A 10 2.65 8.47 -3.25
N LEU A 11 1.62 9.08 -3.85
CA LEU A 11 1.24 8.90 -5.25
C LEU A 11 2.14 9.74 -6.18
N ASP A 12 3.45 9.54 -6.08
CA ASP A 12 4.48 10.25 -6.84
C ASP A 12 5.22 9.29 -7.77
N PHE A 13 5.34 9.64 -9.06
CA PHE A 13 5.93 8.77 -10.07
C PHE A 13 7.39 8.39 -9.74
N LYS A 14 8.15 9.22 -9.01
CA LYS A 14 9.52 8.89 -8.61
C LYS A 14 9.55 7.75 -7.59
N ILE A 15 8.59 7.70 -6.68
CA ILE A 15 8.43 6.58 -5.74
C ILE A 15 8.12 5.30 -6.52
N TYR A 16 7.15 5.35 -7.43
CA TYR A 16 6.77 4.16 -8.20
C TYR A 16 7.86 3.72 -9.19
N LEU A 17 8.61 4.65 -9.78
CA LEU A 17 9.80 4.33 -10.57
C LEU A 17 10.86 3.63 -9.72
N GLY A 18 11.09 4.12 -8.49
CA GLY A 18 11.97 3.48 -7.51
C GLY A 18 11.53 2.08 -7.10
N LEU A 19 10.22 1.81 -7.01
CA LEU A 19 9.66 0.50 -6.63
C LEU A 19 9.53 -0.47 -7.80
N LEU A 20 9.21 0.01 -9.01
CA LEU A 20 8.86 -0.84 -10.15
C LEU A 20 9.99 -1.04 -11.16
N SER A 21 11.07 -0.27 -11.04
CA SER A 21 12.26 -0.47 -11.87
C SER A 21 12.86 -1.88 -11.66
N GLU A 22 13.27 -2.45 -12.79
CA GLU A 22 13.83 -3.80 -12.90
C GLU A 22 15.32 -3.68 -13.19
N THR A 23 16.15 -4.50 -12.55
CA THR A 23 17.62 -4.41 -12.70
C THR A 23 18.11 -4.92 -14.05
N TYR A 24 17.35 -5.79 -14.70
CA TYR A 24 17.68 -6.37 -16.00
C TYR A 24 17.24 -5.52 -17.19
N ASN A 25 16.54 -4.40 -16.95
CA ASN A 25 16.01 -3.54 -18.01
C ASN A 25 16.85 -2.24 -18.10
N PRO A 26 17.68 -2.07 -19.15
CA PRO A 26 18.52 -0.88 -19.30
C PRO A 26 17.71 0.43 -19.41
N ALA A 27 16.50 0.40 -19.96
CA ALA A 27 15.65 1.58 -20.05
C ALA A 27 15.19 2.04 -18.65
N HIS A 28 14.87 1.11 -17.75
CA HIS A 28 14.52 1.44 -16.37
C HIS A 28 15.69 2.10 -15.63
N ALA A 29 16.93 1.63 -15.86
CA ALA A 29 18.12 2.25 -15.28
C ALA A 29 18.35 3.68 -15.79
N GLN A 30 18.14 3.91 -17.10
CA GLN A 30 18.22 5.23 -17.71
C GLN A 30 17.15 6.18 -17.16
N ASP A 31 15.91 5.71 -16.99
CA ASP A 31 14.82 6.51 -16.44
C ASP A 31 15.08 6.91 -14.98
N LEU A 32 15.59 6.00 -14.15
CA LEU A 32 16.00 6.32 -12.78
C LEU A 32 17.04 7.45 -12.74
N ALA A 33 18.06 7.38 -13.61
CA ALA A 33 19.10 8.41 -13.70
C ALA A 33 18.54 9.73 -14.22
N ARG A 34 17.78 9.70 -15.33
CA ARG A 34 17.20 10.87 -15.98
C ARG A 34 16.24 11.64 -15.08
N LEU A 35 15.50 10.94 -14.23
CA LEU A 35 14.49 11.52 -13.35
C LEU A 35 15.00 11.77 -11.92
N GLU A 36 16.28 11.49 -11.66
CA GLU A 36 16.91 11.59 -10.35
C GLU A 36 16.10 10.85 -9.28
N ALA A 37 15.68 9.63 -9.60
CA ALA A 37 14.90 8.76 -8.74
C ALA A 37 15.79 7.68 -8.14
N SER A 38 15.54 7.36 -6.86
CA SER A 38 16.28 6.31 -6.15
C SER A 38 15.57 4.97 -6.27
N LYS A 39 16.35 3.88 -6.32
CA LYS A 39 15.81 2.53 -6.14
C LYS A 39 15.30 2.38 -4.71
N LEU A 40 14.17 1.69 -4.56
CA LEU A 40 13.56 1.39 -3.27
C LEU A 40 13.44 -0.12 -3.13
N ASP A 41 14.18 -0.71 -2.18
CA ASP A 41 14.28 -2.18 -2.04
C ASP A 41 13.30 -2.77 -1.04
N MET A 42 12.61 -1.93 -0.27
CA MET A 42 11.61 -2.37 0.69
C MET A 42 10.51 -1.33 0.87
N VAL A 43 9.27 -1.80 0.99
CA VAL A 43 8.13 -1.04 1.51
C VAL A 43 7.72 -1.68 2.84
N VAL A 44 7.62 -0.87 3.88
CA VAL A 44 7.07 -1.25 5.17
C VAL A 44 5.84 -0.38 5.40
N THR A 45 4.65 -0.96 5.30
CA THR A 45 3.40 -0.17 5.34
C THR A 45 2.25 -0.99 5.88
N ASN A 46 1.54 -0.42 6.86
CA ASN A 46 0.27 -0.92 7.35
C ASN A 46 -0.86 -0.03 6.83
N LEU A 47 -1.98 -0.65 6.47
CA LEU A 47 -3.15 0.06 5.97
C LEU A 47 -3.95 0.70 7.11
N TYR A 48 -4.71 1.75 6.79
CA TYR A 48 -5.67 2.31 7.74
C TYR A 48 -6.64 1.21 8.22
N PRO A 49 -7.07 1.23 9.49
CA PRO A 49 -7.86 0.14 10.06
C PRO A 49 -9.35 0.24 9.65
N PHE A 50 -9.65 0.20 8.34
CA PHE A 50 -10.99 0.43 7.78
C PHE A 50 -12.06 -0.45 8.45
N SER A 51 -11.81 -1.76 8.58
CA SER A 51 -12.74 -2.69 9.23
C SER A 51 -13.06 -2.31 10.67
N LYS A 52 -12.07 -1.77 11.41
CA LYS A 52 -12.28 -1.27 12.77
C LYS A 52 -13.10 0.02 12.77
N THR A 53 -12.83 0.92 11.83
CA THR A 53 -13.59 2.18 11.68
C THR A 53 -15.06 1.90 11.44
N VAL A 54 -15.38 1.00 10.50
CA VAL A 54 -16.78 0.74 10.11
C VAL A 54 -17.54 -0.17 11.06
N ALA A 55 -16.85 -0.84 11.99
CA ALA A 55 -17.47 -1.64 13.05
C ALA A 55 -17.97 -0.77 14.22
N ALA A 56 -17.56 0.50 14.32
CA ALA A 56 -18.03 1.39 15.37
C ALA A 56 -19.53 1.68 15.21
N PRO A 57 -20.35 1.61 16.29
CA PRO A 57 -21.79 1.89 16.20
C PRO A 57 -22.11 3.30 15.69
N THR A 58 -21.18 4.23 15.87
CA THR A 58 -21.29 5.64 15.46
C THR A 58 -20.66 5.92 14.09
N ALA A 59 -20.20 4.88 13.38
CA ALA A 59 -19.51 5.05 12.10
C ALA A 59 -20.44 5.66 11.04
N THR A 60 -20.05 6.82 10.52
CA THR A 60 -20.78 7.48 9.43
C THR A 60 -20.24 7.06 8.06
N PRO A 61 -21.04 7.16 6.99
CA PRO A 61 -20.56 7.06 5.61
C PRO A 61 -19.35 7.95 5.28
N GLU A 62 -19.28 9.16 5.84
CA GLU A 62 -18.12 10.05 5.66
C GLU A 62 -16.88 9.53 6.39
N GLN A 63 -17.02 9.06 7.63
CA GLN A 63 -15.90 8.45 8.36
C GLN A 63 -15.37 7.21 7.63
N ALA A 64 -16.26 6.36 7.12
CA ALA A 64 -15.84 5.21 6.32
C ALA A 64 -15.09 5.66 5.06
N ARG A 65 -15.62 6.62 4.30
CA ARG A 65 -14.99 7.14 3.07
C ARG A 65 -13.62 7.77 3.35
N ALA A 66 -13.51 8.60 4.38
CA ALA A 66 -12.25 9.26 4.75
C ALA A 66 -11.17 8.27 5.24
N ASN A 67 -11.57 7.08 5.69
CA ASN A 67 -10.67 6.03 6.15
C ASN A 67 -10.30 5.00 5.08
N ILE A 68 -10.71 5.19 3.83
CA ILE A 68 -10.22 4.39 2.70
C ILE A 68 -8.80 4.88 2.34
N ASP A 69 -7.82 4.02 2.55
CA ASP A 69 -6.42 4.26 2.20
C ASP A 69 -6.21 4.01 0.71
N ILE A 70 -5.56 4.97 0.05
CA ILE A 70 -5.18 4.88 -1.37
C ILE A 70 -3.68 4.63 -1.52
N GLY A 71 -2.87 5.41 -0.82
CA GLY A 71 -1.41 5.35 -0.96
C GLY A 71 -0.82 4.04 -0.44
N GLY A 72 -1.33 3.54 0.69
CA GLY A 72 -0.85 2.31 1.32
C GLY A 72 -0.99 1.08 0.41
N PRO A 73 -2.21 0.76 -0.09
CA PRO A 73 -2.41 -0.37 -1.00
C PRO A 73 -1.63 -0.22 -2.31
N CYS A 74 -1.55 0.99 -2.88
CA CYS A 74 -0.77 1.23 -4.09
C CYS A 74 0.71 0.91 -3.91
N MET A 75 1.35 1.38 -2.83
CA MET A 75 2.76 1.09 -2.56
C MET A 75 3.00 -0.39 -2.25
N LEU A 76 2.14 -1.03 -1.45
CA LEU A 76 2.25 -2.47 -1.16
C LEU A 76 2.14 -3.31 -2.43
N ARG A 77 1.17 -3.02 -3.30
CA ARG A 77 1.00 -3.74 -4.56
C ARG A 77 2.16 -3.52 -5.52
N ALA A 78 2.71 -2.29 -5.58
CA ALA A 78 3.86 -1.99 -6.40
C ALA A 78 5.12 -2.77 -5.94
N ALA A 79 5.39 -2.77 -4.64
CA ALA A 79 6.48 -3.55 -4.05
C ALA A 79 6.28 -5.06 -4.24
N ALA A 80 5.09 -5.57 -3.92
CA ALA A 80 4.77 -6.99 -4.03
C ALA A 80 4.82 -7.50 -5.47
N LYS A 81 4.42 -6.70 -6.47
CA LYS A 81 4.58 -7.03 -7.88
C LYS A 81 6.05 -7.26 -8.23
N ASN A 82 6.96 -6.44 -7.70
CA ASN A 82 8.38 -6.49 -8.02
C ASN A 82 9.19 -7.32 -7.00
N PHE A 83 8.62 -8.42 -6.49
CA PHE A 83 9.24 -9.27 -5.45
C PHE A 83 10.60 -9.86 -5.83
N LEU A 84 10.96 -9.86 -7.12
CA LEU A 84 12.30 -10.23 -7.56
C LEU A 84 13.38 -9.33 -6.94
N ARG A 85 13.03 -8.07 -6.64
CA ARG A 85 13.92 -7.07 -6.02
C ARG A 85 13.39 -6.51 -4.71
N VAL A 86 12.10 -6.20 -4.63
CA VAL A 86 11.50 -5.38 -3.57
C VAL A 86 10.78 -6.25 -2.55
N ALA A 87 11.00 -6.00 -1.27
CA ALA A 87 10.26 -6.63 -0.18
C ALA A 87 9.01 -5.80 0.20
N ALA A 88 7.86 -6.45 0.37
CA ALA A 88 6.59 -5.80 0.73
C ALA A 88 6.11 -6.25 2.12
N LEU A 89 6.49 -5.51 3.17
CA LEU A 89 6.11 -5.80 4.54
C LEU A 89 4.79 -5.09 4.88
N SER A 90 3.76 -5.88 5.18
CA SER A 90 2.42 -5.39 5.53
C SER A 90 2.05 -5.59 7.00
N ASP A 91 2.89 -6.26 7.79
CA ASP A 91 2.54 -6.73 9.12
C ASP A 91 3.75 -6.73 10.09
N PRO A 92 3.66 -6.05 11.25
CA PRO A 92 4.69 -6.02 12.27
C PRO A 92 5.15 -7.37 12.80
N VAL A 93 4.32 -8.42 12.71
CA VAL A 93 4.72 -9.77 13.17
C VAL A 93 5.94 -10.30 12.41
N ASP A 94 6.17 -9.81 11.18
CA ASP A 94 7.31 -10.22 10.35
C ASP A 94 8.62 -9.51 10.74
N TYR A 95 8.58 -8.42 11.51
CA TYR A 95 9.77 -7.57 11.71
C TYR A 95 10.94 -8.32 12.33
N ALA A 96 10.68 -9.17 13.34
CA ALA A 96 11.73 -9.92 14.01
C ALA A 96 12.46 -10.88 13.04
N ARG A 97 11.72 -11.63 12.21
CA ARG A 97 12.32 -12.57 11.25
C ARG A 97 13.07 -11.84 10.13
N ILE A 98 12.51 -10.73 9.63
CA ILE A 98 13.12 -9.95 8.55
C ILE A 98 14.41 -9.29 9.03
N LEU A 99 14.42 -8.71 10.23
CA LEU A 99 15.63 -8.14 10.83
C LEU A 99 16.72 -9.20 11.06
N ALA A 100 16.34 -10.42 11.46
CA ALA A 100 17.29 -11.51 11.63
C ALA A 100 17.90 -11.94 10.29
N GLU A 101 17.09 -12.09 9.25
CA GLU A 101 17.56 -12.46 7.91
C GLU A 101 18.47 -11.38 7.31
N LEU A 102 18.09 -10.10 7.41
CA LEU A 102 18.93 -9.00 6.95
C LEU A 102 20.30 -8.98 7.64
N LYS A 103 20.36 -9.26 8.94
CA LYS A 103 21.65 -9.32 9.67
C LYS A 103 22.53 -10.48 9.23
N GLN A 104 21.93 -11.62 8.89
CA GLN A 104 22.65 -12.83 8.47
C GLN A 104 23.05 -12.76 6.99
N GLY A 105 22.25 -12.08 6.16
CA GLY A 105 22.40 -12.00 4.72
C GLY A 105 23.06 -10.70 4.21
N ASP A 106 23.87 -10.02 5.02
CA ASP A 106 24.56 -8.77 4.64
C ASP A 106 23.61 -7.70 4.06
N GLY A 107 22.49 -7.47 4.78
CA GLY A 107 21.47 -6.51 4.37
C GLY A 107 20.55 -7.00 3.24
N SER A 108 20.63 -8.27 2.84
CA SER A 108 19.77 -8.85 1.79
C SER A 108 18.73 -9.81 2.34
N LEU A 109 17.63 -9.94 1.60
CA LEU A 109 16.63 -10.99 1.80
C LEU A 109 16.76 -12.03 0.69
N THR A 110 16.35 -13.25 0.97
CA THR A 110 16.22 -14.30 -0.05
C THR A 110 15.04 -14.02 -0.97
N LEU A 111 15.06 -14.62 -2.17
CA LEU A 111 13.91 -14.61 -3.07
C LEU A 111 12.67 -15.22 -2.41
N ASN A 112 12.83 -16.32 -1.67
CA ASN A 112 11.74 -16.98 -0.97
C ASN A 112 11.07 -16.02 0.02
N THR A 113 11.84 -15.34 0.87
CA THR A 113 11.29 -14.37 1.81
C THR A 113 10.54 -13.24 1.10
N ARG A 114 11.11 -12.66 0.03
CA ARG A 114 10.41 -11.61 -0.73
C ARG A 114 9.13 -12.12 -1.37
N PHE A 115 9.12 -13.35 -1.87
CA PHE A 115 7.94 -13.96 -2.48
C PHE A 115 6.83 -14.22 -1.45
N GLU A 116 7.17 -14.75 -0.26
CA GLU A 116 6.22 -14.90 0.86
C GLU A 116 5.62 -13.56 1.28
N LEU A 117 6.46 -12.52 1.40
CA LEU A 117 6.02 -11.16 1.73
C LEU A 117 5.06 -10.62 0.66
N ALA A 118 5.34 -10.88 -0.63
CA ALA A 118 4.45 -10.48 -1.71
C ALA A 118 3.10 -11.21 -1.66
N GLN A 119 3.08 -12.51 -1.39
CA GLN A 119 1.85 -13.28 -1.18
C GLN A 119 1.03 -12.67 -0.04
N LYS A 120 1.68 -12.40 1.10
CA LYS A 120 1.03 -11.78 2.27
C LYS A 120 0.50 -10.38 1.97
N ALA A 121 1.28 -9.55 1.28
CA ALA A 121 0.87 -8.20 0.91
C ALA A 121 -0.36 -8.20 -0.02
N PHE A 122 -0.38 -9.06 -1.05
CA PHE A 122 -1.54 -9.16 -1.92
C PHE A 122 -2.77 -9.70 -1.18
N ALA A 123 -2.61 -10.71 -0.33
CA ALA A 123 -3.70 -11.22 0.52
C ALA A 123 -4.24 -10.12 1.46
N HIS A 124 -3.36 -9.32 2.06
CA HIS A 124 -3.74 -8.21 2.92
C HIS A 124 -4.54 -7.15 2.15
N THR A 125 -4.08 -6.73 0.97
CA THR A 125 -4.81 -5.76 0.13
C THR A 125 -6.14 -6.32 -0.39
N ALA A 126 -6.23 -7.61 -0.71
CA ALA A 126 -7.47 -8.24 -1.13
C ALA A 126 -8.52 -8.29 0.01
N ALA A 127 -8.07 -8.59 1.23
CA ALA A 127 -8.94 -8.54 2.41
C ALA A 127 -9.43 -7.11 2.70
N TYR A 128 -8.55 -6.12 2.51
CA TYR A 128 -8.88 -4.71 2.67
C TYR A 128 -9.96 -4.25 1.68
N ASP A 129 -9.78 -4.51 0.38
CA ASP A 129 -10.76 -4.16 -0.65
C ASP A 129 -12.08 -4.92 -0.46
N THR A 130 -12.02 -6.17 0.01
CA THR A 130 -13.21 -6.97 0.35
C THR A 130 -14.02 -6.30 1.47
N ALA A 131 -13.36 -5.78 2.51
CA ALA A 131 -14.03 -5.07 3.59
C ALA A 131 -14.70 -3.79 3.10
N ILE A 132 -14.03 -3.03 2.23
CA ILE A 132 -14.60 -1.82 1.59
C ILE A 132 -15.82 -2.18 0.74
N ALA A 133 -15.71 -3.18 -0.12
CA ALA A 133 -16.80 -3.63 -0.97
C ALA A 133 -18.01 -4.10 -0.16
N ALA A 134 -17.78 -4.91 0.87
CA ALA A 134 -18.83 -5.39 1.77
C ALA A 134 -19.51 -4.23 2.51
N TYR A 135 -18.73 -3.24 2.96
CA TYR A 135 -19.30 -2.03 3.55
C TYR A 135 -20.21 -1.33 2.54
N LEU A 136 -19.72 -0.98 1.35
CA LEU A 136 -20.50 -0.22 0.35
C LEU A 136 -21.75 -0.96 -0.12
N ALA A 137 -21.68 -2.28 -0.31
CA ALA A 137 -22.82 -3.10 -0.73
C ALA A 137 -24.01 -3.06 0.25
N GLY A 138 -23.73 -2.87 1.55
CA GLY A 138 -24.76 -2.78 2.58
C GLY A 138 -25.42 -1.40 2.73
N ARG A 139 -25.16 -0.43 1.83
CA ARG A 139 -25.67 0.95 1.95
C ARG A 139 -26.45 1.36 0.70
N THR A 140 -27.44 2.21 0.91
CA THR A 140 -28.18 2.88 -0.18
C THR A 140 -27.56 4.25 -0.47
N ALA A 141 -27.71 4.74 -1.70
CA ALA A 141 -27.31 6.10 -2.05
C ALA A 141 -28.02 7.16 -1.18
N SER A 142 -29.26 6.90 -0.77
CA SER A 142 -30.01 7.78 0.15
C SER A 142 -29.34 7.88 1.52
N ALA A 143 -28.94 6.75 2.12
CA ALA A 143 -28.25 6.73 3.41
C ALA A 143 -26.90 7.46 3.35
N VAL A 144 -26.17 7.31 2.24
CA VAL A 144 -24.90 8.04 2.03
C VAL A 144 -25.15 9.55 1.89
N ARG A 145 -26.13 9.96 1.07
CA ARG A 145 -26.47 11.37 0.82
C ARG A 145 -26.76 12.16 2.09
N GLN A 146 -27.28 11.54 3.15
CA GLN A 146 -27.53 12.24 4.43
C GLN A 146 -26.26 12.85 5.05
N CYS A 147 -25.09 12.34 4.70
CA CYS A 147 -23.81 12.89 5.15
C CYS A 147 -23.23 14.00 4.25
N TYR A 148 -23.82 14.26 3.08
CA TYR A 148 -23.24 15.15 2.07
C TYR A 148 -24.26 16.12 1.48
N LYS A 149 -23.84 17.37 1.29
CA LYS A 149 -24.54 18.29 0.37
C LYS A 149 -24.03 18.02 -1.05
N ILE A 150 -24.63 17.05 -1.73
CA ILE A 150 -24.31 16.78 -3.15
C ILE A 150 -25.16 17.70 -4.01
N MET A 151 -24.52 18.54 -4.83
CA MET A 151 -25.22 19.29 -5.87
C MET A 151 -25.60 18.31 -7.00
N ASN A 152 -26.87 18.33 -7.41
CA ASN A 152 -27.37 17.52 -8.53
C ASN A 152 -26.92 18.10 -9.88
#